data_AF-A0A1G9B601-F1
#
_entry.id   AF-A0A1G9B601-F1
#
_cell.length_a   1.000
_cell.length_b   1.000
_cell.length_c   1.000
_cell.angle_alpha   90.00
_cell.angle_beta   90.00
_cell.angle_gamma   90.00
#
_symmetry.space_group_name_H-M   'P 1'
#
loop_
_entity.id
_entity.type
_entity.pdbx_description
1 polymer ?
#
loop_
_entity_poly.entity_id
_entity_poly.type
_entity_poly.pdbx_seq_one_letter_code
_entity_poly.pdbx_strand_id
1 'polypeptide(L)'
;MRELYAFAGRRRMGTFRQVGDRVDFSYAESAGPTPISLSLPRTGPAAPGAARAWLDNLLPTRDDVRRRWARERGLPDTEPMTLLASYGDDLPGAVSLSADPDLPWRRAPHAVEAPLPEIATRLAALRNQPTSWLDQRARPRFSLGGHQGKFALRRASGKWFWPTYEHPSTHILRPTTPEEASARIADLGRARSGGIPATRTELVTFGAQAALVAERWDRLGGRRIHAETIRQALGVRAGEDIDPGGVRDLLLRLGLAGSAVDDVGRIAFLLAGDRVVVAPRR
;
A
#
# COMPACT_ATOMS: atom_id res chain seq x y z
N MET A 1 -2.80 2.07 26.67
CA MET A 1 -3.61 2.47 25.50
C MET A 1 -2.67 3.09 24.47
N ARG A 2 -2.76 2.71 23.20
CA ARG A 2 -1.95 3.29 22.10
C ARG A 2 -2.88 3.99 21.10
N GLU A 3 -2.43 5.11 20.54
CA GLU A 3 -3.17 5.84 19.52
C GLU A 3 -2.35 5.99 18.25
N LEU A 4 -3.03 5.96 17.10
CA LEU A 4 -2.44 6.18 15.79
C LEU A 4 -3.39 7.03 14.95
N TYR A 5 -2.90 8.18 14.51
CA TYR A 5 -3.68 9.19 13.82
C TYR A 5 -3.62 8.98 12.31
N ALA A 6 -4.78 9.00 11.67
CA ALA A 6 -4.91 8.84 10.23
C ALA A 6 -5.07 10.19 9.55
N PHE A 7 -4.36 10.39 8.43
CA PHE A 7 -4.36 11.62 7.65
C PHE A 7 -4.54 11.34 6.17
N ALA A 8 -5.24 12.21 5.45
CA ALA A 8 -5.29 12.25 4.00
C ALA A 8 -4.77 13.62 3.53
N GLY A 9 -3.50 13.66 3.11
CA GLY A 9 -2.79 14.94 3.06
C GLY A 9 -2.85 15.64 4.42
N ARG A 10 -3.05 16.96 4.46
CA ARG A 10 -3.09 17.70 5.74
C ARG A 10 -4.38 17.51 6.56
N ARG A 11 -5.36 16.76 6.04
CA ARG A 11 -6.64 16.54 6.73
C ARG A 11 -6.53 15.37 7.69
N ARG A 12 -6.89 15.59 8.95
CA ARG A 12 -7.07 14.49 9.92
C ARG A 12 -8.34 13.71 9.56
N MET A 13 -8.18 12.42 9.35
CA MET A 13 -9.27 11.51 9.02
C MET A 13 -9.86 10.87 10.28
N GLY A 14 -9.04 10.62 11.29
CA GLY A 14 -9.49 10.00 12.54
C GLY A 14 -8.35 9.44 13.37
N THR A 15 -8.71 8.60 14.33
CA THR A 15 -7.78 8.00 15.28
C THR A 15 -8.11 6.51 15.42
N PHE A 16 -7.10 5.66 15.27
CA PHE A 16 -7.12 4.28 15.74
C PHE A 16 -6.74 4.26 17.22
N ARG A 17 -7.50 3.53 18.04
CA ARG A 17 -7.24 3.35 19.47
C ARG A 17 -7.12 1.89 19.79
N GLN A 18 -6.04 1.52 20.47
CA GLN A 18 -5.77 0.16 20.91
C GLN A 18 -5.82 0.04 22.44
N VAL A 19 -6.65 -0.90 22.92
CA VAL A 19 -6.74 -1.33 24.32
C VAL A 19 -6.68 -2.86 24.36
N GLY A 20 -5.57 -3.41 24.86
CA GLY A 20 -5.27 -4.84 24.68
C GLY A 20 -5.18 -5.19 23.19
N ASP A 21 -5.89 -6.24 22.78
CA ASP A 21 -5.96 -6.68 21.37
C ASP A 21 -7.04 -5.97 20.56
N ARG A 22 -7.92 -5.22 21.24
CA ARG A 22 -9.01 -4.50 20.59
C ARG A 22 -8.47 -3.22 19.96
N VAL A 23 -8.75 -3.04 18.67
CA VAL A 23 -8.49 -1.82 17.92
C VAL A 23 -9.80 -1.29 17.38
N ASP A 24 -10.14 -0.06 17.72
CA ASP A 24 -11.29 0.67 17.18
C ASP A 24 -10.80 1.88 16.37
N PHE A 25 -11.62 2.36 15.43
CA PHE A 25 -11.36 3.58 14.68
C PHE A 25 -12.48 4.59 14.91
N SER A 26 -12.11 5.85 15.16
CA SER A 26 -13.05 6.97 15.28
C SER A 26 -12.69 8.04 14.27
N TYR A 27 -13.67 8.44 13.46
CA TYR A 27 -13.48 9.54 12.52
C TYR A 27 -13.35 10.89 13.24
N ALA A 28 -12.52 11.76 12.69
CA ALA A 28 -12.48 13.17 13.10
C ALA A 28 -13.64 13.95 12.48
N GLU A 29 -14.03 15.06 13.11
CA GLU A 29 -15.03 15.98 12.56
C GLU A 29 -14.60 16.57 11.20
N SER A 30 -13.30 16.83 11.05
CA SER A 30 -12.70 17.35 9.81
C SER A 30 -12.58 16.31 8.70
N ALA A 31 -12.85 15.03 8.99
CA ALA A 31 -12.81 13.99 7.98
C ALA A 31 -14.00 14.17 7.03
N GLY A 32 -13.67 14.31 5.74
CA GLY A 32 -14.66 14.53 4.69
C GLY A 32 -15.61 13.34 4.50
N PRO A 33 -16.45 13.37 3.46
CA PRO A 33 -17.47 12.35 3.26
C PRO A 33 -16.89 10.97 2.91
N THR A 34 -15.70 10.92 2.31
CA THR A 34 -15.05 9.67 1.91
C THR A 34 -14.52 8.92 3.15
N PRO A 35 -14.96 7.67 3.41
CA PRO A 35 -14.40 6.85 4.48
C PRO A 35 -12.94 6.49 4.19
N ILE A 36 -12.19 6.09 5.21
CA ILE A 36 -10.83 5.53 5.04
C ILE A 36 -10.83 4.10 4.50
N SER A 37 -11.99 3.43 4.59
CA SER A 37 -12.21 2.04 4.19
C SER A 37 -13.71 1.78 4.12
N LEU A 38 -14.18 1.01 3.16
CA LEU A 38 -15.58 0.55 3.12
C LEU A 38 -15.92 -0.36 4.32
N SER A 39 -14.94 -1.05 4.90
CA SER A 39 -15.13 -1.82 6.14
C SER A 39 -15.15 -0.98 7.42
N LEU A 40 -14.83 0.31 7.32
CA LEU A 40 -14.86 1.29 8.41
C LEU A 40 -15.79 2.43 8.00
N PRO A 41 -17.12 2.21 7.91
CA PRO A 41 -18.04 3.19 7.36
C PRO A 41 -18.10 4.45 8.23
N ARG A 42 -18.39 5.60 7.61
CA ARG A 42 -18.63 6.88 8.29
C ARG A 42 -19.84 6.84 9.22
N THR A 43 -20.84 6.06 8.82
CA THR A 43 -22.14 5.94 9.49
C THR A 43 -22.44 4.47 9.73
N GLY A 44 -22.91 4.16 10.93
CA GLY A 44 -23.16 2.77 11.35
C GLY A 44 -21.91 2.10 11.92
N PRO A 45 -22.09 0.91 12.52
CA PRO A 45 -21.00 0.19 13.16
C PRO A 45 -20.08 -0.45 12.11
N ALA A 46 -18.77 -0.38 12.36
CA ALA A 46 -17.81 -1.27 11.71
C ALA A 46 -17.93 -2.69 12.28
N ALA A 47 -17.63 -3.70 11.46
CA ALA A 47 -17.57 -5.07 11.95
C ALA A 47 -16.48 -5.23 13.02
N PRO A 48 -16.68 -6.09 14.04
CA PRO A 48 -15.67 -6.36 15.06
C PRO A 48 -14.33 -6.75 14.43
N GLY A 49 -13.25 -6.06 14.82
CA GLY A 49 -11.90 -6.32 14.32
C GLY A 49 -11.56 -5.74 12.94
N ALA A 50 -12.51 -5.10 12.25
CA ALA A 50 -12.27 -4.49 10.93
C ALA A 50 -11.13 -3.47 10.95
N ALA A 51 -11.02 -2.67 12.02
CA ALA A 51 -9.95 -1.67 12.14
C ALA A 51 -8.57 -2.32 12.26
N ARG A 52 -8.45 -3.41 13.03
CA ARG A 52 -7.21 -4.19 13.11
C ARG A 52 -6.88 -4.85 11.77
N ALA A 53 -7.87 -5.45 11.11
CA ALA A 53 -7.69 -6.06 9.80
C ALA A 53 -7.24 -5.04 8.75
N TRP A 54 -7.81 -3.83 8.73
CA TRP A 54 -7.42 -2.78 7.80
C TRP A 54 -5.95 -2.36 8.00
N LEU A 55 -5.52 -2.15 9.25
CA LEU A 55 -4.12 -1.85 9.58
C LEU A 55 -3.19 -3.00 9.17
N ASP A 56 -3.58 -4.24 9.48
CA ASP A 56 -2.78 -5.43 9.17
C ASP A 56 -2.52 -5.59 7.66
N ASN A 57 -3.51 -5.27 6.82
CA ASN A 57 -3.42 -5.31 5.37
C ASN A 57 -2.47 -4.28 4.75
N LEU A 58 -2.07 -3.26 5.51
CA LEU A 58 -1.07 -2.28 5.07
C LEU A 58 0.36 -2.79 5.24
N LEU A 59 0.56 -3.88 5.97
CA LEU A 59 1.86 -4.46 6.30
C LEU A 59 2.19 -5.68 5.44
N PRO A 60 3.47 -6.05 5.31
CA PRO A 60 3.87 -7.32 4.70
C PRO A 60 3.15 -8.49 5.37
N THR A 61 2.71 -9.50 4.62
CA THR A 61 2.03 -10.67 5.21
C THR A 61 2.96 -11.65 5.90
N ARG A 62 4.27 -11.40 5.78
CA ARG A 62 5.35 -12.24 6.30
C ARG A 62 5.81 -11.78 7.67
N ASP A 63 5.66 -12.63 8.68
CA ASP A 63 6.08 -12.31 10.05
C ASP A 63 7.58 -12.12 10.21
N ASP A 64 8.40 -12.85 9.44
CA ASP A 64 9.85 -12.69 9.45
C ASP A 64 10.29 -11.32 8.91
N VAL A 65 9.56 -10.77 7.93
CA VAL A 65 9.74 -9.38 7.46
C VAL A 65 9.37 -8.40 8.55
N ARG A 66 8.22 -8.57 9.20
CA ARG A 66 7.75 -7.68 10.29
C ARG A 66 8.70 -7.69 11.49
N ARG A 67 9.16 -8.87 11.94
CA ARG A 67 10.15 -9.00 13.03
C ARG A 67 11.45 -8.29 12.70
N ARG A 68 11.90 -8.40 11.44
CA ARG A 68 13.08 -7.67 10.99
C ARG A 68 12.86 -6.15 11.03
N TRP A 69 11.73 -5.66 10.53
CA TRP A 69 11.38 -4.23 10.59
C TRP A 69 11.37 -3.72 12.03
N ALA A 70 10.75 -4.46 12.94
CA ALA A 70 10.73 -4.12 14.36
C ALA A 70 12.15 -4.03 14.93
N ARG A 71 12.98 -5.07 14.74
CA ARG A 71 14.37 -5.10 15.21
C ARG A 71 15.21 -3.96 14.63
N GLU A 72 15.10 -3.69 13.33
CA GLU A 72 15.88 -2.65 12.65
C GLU A 72 15.53 -1.22 13.12
N ARG A 73 14.31 -1.01 13.63
CA ARG A 73 13.87 0.27 14.19
C ARG A 73 13.86 0.30 15.72
N GLY A 74 14.30 -0.77 16.38
CA GLY A 74 14.22 -0.90 17.84
C GLY A 74 12.78 -0.81 18.37
N LEU A 75 11.80 -1.30 17.61
CA LEU A 75 10.41 -1.33 18.02
C LEU A 75 10.15 -2.48 19.00
N PRO A 76 9.24 -2.29 19.98
CA PRO A 76 9.02 -3.26 21.05
C PRO A 76 8.31 -4.54 20.58
N ASP A 77 7.55 -4.47 19.49
CA ASP A 77 6.73 -5.57 18.99
C ASP A 77 6.46 -5.40 17.49
N THR A 78 5.80 -6.41 16.91
CA THR A 78 5.36 -6.42 15.51
C THR A 78 3.87 -6.08 15.37
N GLU A 79 3.24 -5.49 16.38
CA GLU A 79 1.83 -5.14 16.30
C GLU A 79 1.59 -4.09 15.21
N PRO A 80 0.46 -4.17 14.47
CA PRO A 80 0.22 -3.26 13.36
C PRO A 80 0.30 -1.78 13.74
N MET A 81 -0.24 -1.41 14.90
CA MET A 81 -0.19 -0.05 15.43
C MET A 81 1.26 0.45 15.61
N THR A 82 2.15 -0.41 16.09
CA THR A 82 3.57 -0.11 16.35
C THR A 82 4.35 0.05 15.06
N LEU A 83 4.19 -0.90 14.15
CA LEU A 83 4.89 -0.87 12.87
C LEU A 83 4.43 0.33 12.05
N LEU A 84 3.13 0.59 11.96
CA LEU A 84 2.59 1.71 11.18
C LEU A 84 2.86 3.07 11.80
N ALA A 85 3.03 3.17 13.12
CA ALA A 85 3.58 4.39 13.74
C ALA A 85 4.97 4.75 13.19
N SER A 86 5.77 3.76 12.77
CA SER A 86 7.11 3.92 12.22
C SER A 86 7.16 4.00 10.70
N TYR A 87 6.25 3.30 10.00
CA TYR A 87 6.26 3.08 8.56
C TYR A 87 5.03 3.65 7.82
N GLY A 88 4.28 4.55 8.47
CA GLY A 88 2.98 5.05 8.01
C GLY A 88 2.99 6.25 7.08
N ASP A 89 4.14 6.81 6.67
CA ASP A 89 4.16 8.05 5.89
C ASP A 89 3.68 7.83 4.44
N ASP A 90 4.09 6.72 3.82
CA ASP A 90 3.74 6.39 2.44
C ASP A 90 3.16 4.97 2.35
N LEU A 91 1.84 4.90 2.29
CA LEU A 91 1.06 3.66 2.27
C LEU A 91 0.30 3.51 0.94
N PRO A 92 -0.28 2.34 0.63
CA PRO A 92 -1.33 2.22 -0.38
C PRO A 92 -2.46 3.22 -0.14
N GLY A 93 -2.95 3.83 -1.20
CA GLY A 93 -3.96 4.88 -1.15
C GLY A 93 -3.44 6.23 -0.67
N ALA A 94 -4.37 7.04 -0.15
CA ALA A 94 -4.11 8.40 0.30
C ALA A 94 -3.89 8.55 1.80
N VAL A 95 -4.11 7.47 2.56
CA VAL A 95 -4.00 7.53 4.01
C VAL A 95 -2.54 7.42 4.42
N SER A 96 -2.14 8.26 5.36
CA SER A 96 -0.89 8.14 6.12
C SER A 96 -1.21 8.01 7.59
N LEU A 97 -0.30 7.39 8.34
CA LEU A 97 -0.47 7.08 9.77
C LEU A 97 0.70 7.63 10.57
N SER A 98 0.40 8.24 11.72
CA SER A 98 1.39 8.85 12.61
C SER A 98 1.00 8.64 14.07
N ALA A 99 1.97 8.41 14.95
CA ALA A 99 1.75 8.43 16.39
C ALA A 99 1.67 9.86 16.95
N ASP A 100 2.08 10.86 16.16
CA ASP A 100 2.01 12.27 16.50
C ASP A 100 0.75 12.89 15.84
N PRO A 101 -0.15 13.51 16.62
CA PRO A 101 -1.41 14.09 16.14
C PRO A 101 -1.25 15.34 15.27
N ASP A 102 -0.09 15.99 15.31
CA ASP A 102 0.23 17.24 14.61
C ASP A 102 1.23 17.03 13.45
N LEU A 103 1.58 15.77 13.19
CA LEU A 103 2.46 15.31 12.10
C LEU A 103 1.66 14.38 11.18
N PRO A 104 1.86 14.45 9.85
CA PRO A 104 3.16 14.06 9.29
C PRO A 104 3.85 15.08 8.37
N TRP A 105 3.37 16.31 8.24
CA TRP A 105 3.90 17.26 7.23
C TRP A 105 5.27 17.88 7.53
N ARG A 106 5.77 17.88 8.78
CA ARG A 106 6.99 18.65 9.12
C ARG A 106 8.33 17.92 8.92
N ARG A 107 8.37 16.70 8.36
CA ARG A 107 9.56 15.83 8.50
C ARG A 107 10.55 15.72 7.34
N ALA A 108 10.30 16.32 6.18
CA ALA A 108 11.32 16.43 5.12
C ALA A 108 10.83 17.39 4.02
N PRO A 109 11.07 18.71 4.14
CA PRO A 109 10.59 19.68 3.13
C PRO A 109 11.16 19.39 1.74
N HIS A 110 12.35 18.78 1.69
CA HIS A 110 13.05 18.50 0.44
C HIS A 110 13.02 17.02 0.09
N ALA A 111 12.93 16.75 -1.20
CA ALA A 111 13.07 15.41 -1.72
C ALA A 111 14.48 14.89 -1.47
N VAL A 112 14.60 13.66 -0.96
CA VAL A 112 15.88 13.00 -0.72
C VAL A 112 16.19 12.15 -1.94
N GLU A 113 17.23 12.51 -2.70
CA GLU A 113 17.64 11.74 -3.87
C GLU A 113 18.03 10.31 -3.46
N ALA A 114 17.67 9.34 -4.30
CA ALA A 114 18.05 7.94 -4.18
C ALA A 114 19.04 7.63 -5.32
N PRO A 115 20.36 7.71 -5.06
CA PRO A 115 21.36 7.44 -6.08
C PRO A 115 21.24 6.03 -6.65
N LEU A 116 21.51 5.87 -7.96
CA LEU A 116 21.43 4.57 -8.63
C LEU A 116 22.25 3.47 -7.93
N PRO A 117 23.47 3.71 -7.40
CA PRO A 117 24.22 2.70 -6.65
C PRO A 117 23.49 2.22 -5.39
N GLU A 118 22.81 3.10 -4.65
CA GLU A 118 22.04 2.72 -3.45
C GLU A 118 20.82 1.86 -3.83
N ILE A 119 20.14 2.22 -4.92
CA ILE A 119 19.03 1.43 -5.46
C ILE A 119 19.52 0.04 -5.86
N ALA A 120 20.69 -0.06 -6.51
CA ALA A 120 21.31 -1.32 -6.87
C ALA A 120 21.66 -2.16 -5.63
N THR A 121 22.29 -1.56 -4.60
CA THR A 121 22.57 -2.24 -3.33
C THR A 121 21.29 -2.79 -2.69
N ARG A 122 20.20 -2.02 -2.73
CA ARG A 122 18.91 -2.45 -2.17
C ARG A 122 18.28 -3.61 -2.95
N LEU A 123 18.33 -3.56 -4.28
CA LEU A 123 17.86 -4.65 -5.13
C LEU A 123 18.68 -5.94 -4.88
N ALA A 124 20.00 -5.82 -4.77
CA ALA A 124 20.87 -6.95 -4.44
C ALA A 124 20.55 -7.55 -3.06
N ALA A 125 20.35 -6.69 -2.04
CA ALA A 125 19.98 -7.12 -0.71
C ALA A 125 18.63 -7.85 -0.69
N LEU A 126 17.64 -7.38 -1.45
CA LEU A 126 16.34 -8.03 -1.60
C LEU A 126 16.41 -9.37 -2.34
N ARG A 127 17.27 -9.50 -3.35
CA ARG A 127 17.50 -10.77 -4.05
C ARG A 127 18.15 -11.81 -3.15
N ASN A 128 19.18 -11.41 -2.42
CA ASN A 128 19.94 -12.31 -1.55
C ASN A 128 19.17 -12.66 -0.28
N GLN A 129 18.39 -11.70 0.23
CA GLN A 129 17.62 -11.87 1.44
C GLN A 129 16.22 -11.25 1.25
N PRO A 130 15.21 -12.06 0.90
CA PRO A 130 13.85 -11.60 0.60
C PRO A 130 13.13 -10.83 1.71
N THR A 131 13.70 -10.72 2.91
CA THR A 131 13.19 -9.90 4.03
C THR A 131 13.77 -8.49 4.08
N SER A 132 14.78 -8.15 3.29
CA SER A 132 15.47 -6.85 3.26
C SER A 132 14.67 -5.75 2.53
N TRP A 133 13.38 -5.58 2.85
CA TRP A 133 12.49 -4.68 2.12
C TRP A 133 12.83 -3.22 2.32
N LEU A 134 13.49 -2.89 3.44
CA LEU A 134 13.81 -1.53 3.86
C LEU A 134 15.33 -1.33 3.92
N ASP A 135 15.77 -0.11 3.60
CA ASP A 135 17.17 0.30 3.74
C ASP A 135 17.38 0.96 5.10
N GLN A 136 18.41 0.52 5.81
CA GLN A 136 18.83 1.03 7.11
C GLN A 136 19.30 2.49 7.06
N ARG A 137 19.87 2.93 5.92
CA ARG A 137 20.46 4.27 5.76
C ARG A 137 19.42 5.32 5.41
N ALA A 138 18.51 5.00 4.49
CA ALA A 138 17.48 5.93 4.01
C ALA A 138 16.31 6.13 5.00
N ARG A 139 16.24 5.33 6.07
CA ARG A 139 15.13 5.30 7.06
C ARG A 139 13.74 5.49 6.42
N PRO A 140 13.40 4.75 5.35
CA PRO A 140 12.12 4.92 4.67
C PRO A 140 10.97 4.64 5.63
N ARG A 141 9.93 5.49 5.58
CA ARG A 141 8.70 5.36 6.38
C ARG A 141 7.52 4.97 5.48
N PHE A 142 7.70 3.95 4.65
CA PHE A 142 6.64 3.42 3.80
C PHE A 142 6.32 1.99 4.19
N SER A 143 5.11 1.54 3.90
CA SER A 143 4.74 0.13 3.94
C SER A 143 3.99 -0.25 2.68
N LEU A 144 4.21 -1.48 2.19
CA LEU A 144 3.48 -2.08 1.10
C LEU A 144 3.05 -3.48 1.53
N GLY A 145 1.77 -3.80 1.36
CA GLY A 145 1.25 -5.12 1.67
C GLY A 145 1.77 -6.23 0.75
N GLY A 146 1.38 -7.46 1.07
CA GLY A 146 1.68 -8.67 0.29
C GLY A 146 2.92 -9.44 0.76
N HIS A 147 3.28 -10.48 0.02
CA HIS A 147 4.27 -11.48 0.45
C HIS A 147 5.67 -11.34 -0.19
N GLN A 148 5.77 -10.72 -1.38
CA GLN A 148 7.03 -10.60 -2.12
C GLN A 148 7.79 -9.32 -1.82
N GLY A 149 9.12 -9.45 -1.72
CA GLY A 149 10.09 -8.37 -1.49
C GLY A 149 10.06 -7.28 -2.55
N LYS A 150 9.73 -6.07 -2.11
CA LYS A 150 9.64 -4.87 -2.95
C LYS A 150 9.83 -3.62 -2.11
N PHE A 151 10.12 -2.51 -2.78
CA PHE A 151 10.16 -1.19 -2.17
C PHE A 151 9.58 -0.14 -3.11
N ALA A 152 9.34 1.06 -2.61
CA ALA A 152 8.79 2.15 -3.40
C ALA A 152 9.79 3.29 -3.53
N LEU A 153 9.78 3.94 -4.69
CA LEU A 153 10.53 5.16 -4.96
C LEU A 153 9.66 6.19 -5.66
N ARG A 154 10.03 7.46 -5.53
CA ARG A 154 9.51 8.53 -6.37
C ARG A 154 10.42 8.72 -7.56
N ARG A 155 9.86 8.70 -8.76
CA ARG A 155 10.53 9.16 -9.99
C ARG A 155 10.04 10.56 -10.35
N ALA A 156 10.95 11.51 -10.50
CA ALA A 156 10.65 12.88 -10.91
C ALA A 156 11.85 13.48 -11.65
N SER A 157 11.61 14.21 -12.75
CA SER A 157 12.66 14.90 -13.51
C SER A 157 13.86 14.02 -13.87
N GLY A 158 13.61 12.78 -14.29
CA GLY A 158 14.64 11.80 -14.65
C GLY A 158 15.42 11.19 -13.47
N LYS A 159 15.13 11.59 -12.24
CA LYS A 159 15.80 11.13 -11.01
C LYS A 159 14.88 10.29 -10.13
N TRP A 160 15.52 9.55 -9.23
CA TRP A 160 14.88 8.74 -8.20
C TRP A 160 15.03 9.38 -6.82
N PHE A 161 14.01 9.27 -5.98
CA PHE A 161 13.98 9.83 -4.64
C PHE A 161 13.38 8.83 -3.65
N TRP A 162 13.92 8.82 -2.43
CA TRP A 162 13.35 8.08 -1.32
C TRP A 162 12.01 8.72 -0.93
N PRO A 163 10.95 7.91 -0.75
CA PRO A 163 9.65 8.46 -0.42
C PRO A 163 9.65 9.02 1.00
N THR A 164 9.03 10.20 1.13
CA THR A 164 8.71 10.83 2.40
C THR A 164 7.22 11.11 2.46
N TYR A 165 6.75 11.65 3.58
CA TYR A 165 5.38 12.09 3.67
C TYR A 165 5.01 13.14 2.60
N GLU A 166 5.83 14.18 2.43
CA GLU A 166 5.56 15.24 1.45
C GLU A 166 5.85 14.82 0.00
N HIS A 167 6.81 13.90 -0.17
CA HIS A 167 7.24 13.39 -1.46
C HIS A 167 6.90 11.90 -1.57
N PRO A 168 5.62 11.52 -1.80
CA PRO A 168 5.23 10.12 -1.87
C PRO A 168 5.89 9.41 -3.06
N SER A 169 6.09 8.11 -2.92
CA SER A 169 6.52 7.25 -4.03
C SER A 169 5.52 7.28 -5.17
N THR A 170 6.03 7.05 -6.37
CA THR A 170 5.25 6.96 -7.60
C THR A 170 5.43 5.61 -8.29
N HIS A 171 6.43 4.82 -7.88
CA HIS A 171 6.72 3.52 -8.47
C HIS A 171 7.03 2.49 -7.39
N ILE A 172 6.72 1.23 -7.69
CA ILE A 172 7.11 0.05 -6.91
C ILE A 172 8.19 -0.69 -7.69
N LEU A 173 9.29 -1.03 -7.02
CA LEU A 173 10.42 -1.75 -7.56
C LEU A 173 10.47 -3.14 -6.93
N ARG A 174 10.57 -4.16 -7.80
CA ARG A 174 10.77 -5.56 -7.40
C ARG A 174 11.97 -6.13 -8.16
N PRO A 175 12.93 -6.80 -7.51
CA PRO A 175 13.93 -7.55 -8.24
C PRO A 175 13.29 -8.60 -9.15
N THR A 176 13.91 -8.86 -10.29
CA THR A 176 13.35 -9.77 -11.30
C THR A 176 14.45 -10.23 -12.28
N THR A 177 14.14 -11.20 -13.13
CA THR A 177 14.97 -11.52 -14.30
C THR A 177 14.39 -10.89 -15.58
N PRO A 178 15.17 -10.73 -16.66
CA PRO A 178 14.65 -10.24 -17.94
C PRO A 178 13.47 -11.06 -18.49
N GLU A 179 13.50 -12.39 -18.30
CA GLU A 179 12.45 -13.31 -18.77
C GLU A 179 11.14 -13.08 -18.00
N GLU A 180 11.21 -13.04 -16.66
CA GLU A 180 10.06 -12.75 -15.80
C GLU A 180 9.46 -11.38 -16.10
N ALA A 181 10.31 -10.37 -16.27
CA ALA A 181 9.88 -9.01 -16.58
C ALA A 181 9.19 -8.93 -17.94
N SER A 182 9.77 -9.55 -18.96
CA SER A 182 9.23 -9.57 -20.32
C SER A 182 7.84 -10.23 -20.34
N ALA A 183 7.69 -11.38 -19.68
CA ALA A 183 6.41 -12.04 -19.55
C ALA A 183 5.36 -11.14 -18.87
N ARG A 184 5.73 -10.50 -17.74
CA ARG A 184 4.81 -9.62 -17.02
C ARG A 184 4.43 -8.36 -17.80
N ILE A 185 5.39 -7.73 -18.48
CA ILE A 185 5.15 -6.54 -19.31
C ILE A 185 4.20 -6.89 -20.46
N ALA A 186 4.43 -8.03 -21.12
CA ALA A 186 3.57 -8.51 -22.19
C ALA A 186 2.14 -8.81 -21.71
N ASP A 187 1.99 -9.45 -20.54
CA ASP A 187 0.69 -9.73 -19.94
C ASP A 187 -0.11 -8.45 -19.65
N LEU A 188 0.53 -7.45 -19.03
CA LEU A 188 -0.10 -6.17 -18.74
C LEU A 188 -0.37 -5.35 -20.01
N GLY A 189 0.48 -5.48 -21.03
CA GLY A 189 0.27 -4.90 -22.36
C GLY A 189 -0.95 -5.48 -23.07
N ARG A 190 -1.15 -6.81 -23.00
CA ARG A 190 -2.34 -7.48 -23.53
C ARG A 190 -3.61 -7.05 -22.79
N ALA A 191 -3.56 -6.95 -21.46
CA ALA A 191 -4.70 -6.44 -20.68
C ALA A 191 -5.12 -5.03 -21.15
N ARG A 192 -4.15 -4.09 -21.26
CA ARG A 192 -4.44 -2.73 -21.74
C ARG A 192 -5.02 -2.70 -23.15
N SER A 193 -4.46 -3.51 -24.05
CA SER A 193 -4.93 -3.59 -25.45
C SER A 193 -6.35 -4.17 -25.54
N GLY A 194 -6.74 -5.02 -24.58
CA GLY A 194 -8.09 -5.54 -24.42
C GLY A 194 -9.05 -4.63 -23.64
N GLY A 195 -8.68 -3.36 -23.39
CA GLY A 195 -9.54 -2.39 -22.68
C GLY A 195 -9.54 -2.52 -21.16
N ILE A 196 -8.75 -3.44 -20.59
CA ILE A 196 -8.61 -3.59 -19.15
C ILE A 196 -7.53 -2.61 -18.65
N PRO A 197 -7.86 -1.66 -17.77
CA PRO A 197 -6.85 -0.79 -17.20
C PRO A 197 -5.86 -1.60 -16.37
N ALA A 198 -4.57 -1.46 -16.66
CA ALA A 198 -3.51 -2.21 -16.00
C ALA A 198 -2.27 -1.32 -15.83
N THR A 199 -1.56 -1.51 -14.72
CA THR A 199 -0.39 -0.66 -14.40
C THR A 199 0.67 -0.75 -15.50
N ARG A 200 1.32 0.39 -15.77
CA ARG A 200 2.47 0.44 -16.66
C ARG A 200 3.68 -0.09 -15.91
N THR A 201 4.42 -0.95 -16.60
CA THR A 201 5.61 -1.60 -16.06
C THR A 201 6.71 -1.60 -17.08
N GLU A 202 7.93 -1.45 -16.62
CA GLU A 202 9.14 -1.53 -17.43
C GLU A 202 10.23 -2.34 -16.70
N LEU A 203 11.15 -2.89 -17.47
CA LEU A 203 12.38 -3.47 -16.95
C LEU A 203 13.44 -2.38 -16.90
N VAL A 204 13.97 -2.10 -15.71
CA VAL A 204 15.02 -1.09 -15.51
C VAL A 204 16.22 -1.75 -14.84
N THR A 205 17.40 -1.41 -15.33
CA THR A 205 18.67 -1.90 -14.79
C THR A 205 19.34 -0.82 -13.95
N PHE A 206 19.69 -1.16 -12.72
CA PHE A 206 20.45 -0.35 -11.77
C PHE A 206 21.80 -1.02 -11.54
N GLY A 207 22.82 -0.62 -12.32
CA GLY A 207 24.11 -1.32 -12.33
C GLY A 207 23.96 -2.77 -12.81
N ALA A 208 24.32 -3.75 -11.96
CA ALA A 208 24.13 -5.17 -12.27
C ALA A 208 22.76 -5.73 -11.84
N GLN A 209 21.86 -4.91 -11.30
CA GLN A 209 20.59 -5.37 -10.74
C GLN A 209 19.42 -4.98 -11.65
N ALA A 210 18.66 -5.98 -12.10
CA ALA A 210 17.42 -5.79 -12.83
C ALA A 210 16.22 -5.65 -11.88
N ALA A 211 15.33 -4.71 -12.19
CA ALA A 211 14.08 -4.52 -11.46
C ALA A 211 12.91 -4.38 -12.43
N LEU A 212 11.79 -5.02 -12.07
CA LEU A 212 10.50 -4.67 -12.61
C LEU A 212 10.02 -3.41 -11.88
N VAL A 213 9.87 -2.32 -12.62
CA VAL A 213 9.41 -1.04 -12.11
C VAL A 213 7.96 -0.86 -12.53
N ALA A 214 7.05 -0.72 -11.57
CA ALA A 214 5.62 -0.56 -11.80
C ALA A 214 5.14 0.81 -11.35
N GLU A 215 4.38 1.51 -12.19
CA GLU A 215 3.70 2.75 -11.80
C GLU A 215 2.66 2.47 -10.70
N ARG A 216 2.60 3.37 -9.72
CA ARG A 216 1.57 3.34 -8.69
C ARG A 216 0.28 3.94 -9.21
N TRP A 217 -0.76 3.11 -9.31
CA TRP A 217 -2.09 3.52 -9.76
C TRP A 217 -2.84 4.40 -8.75
N ASP A 218 -2.44 4.36 -7.48
CA ASP A 218 -2.94 5.21 -6.40
C ASP A 218 -2.19 6.55 -6.31
N ARG A 219 -1.52 6.95 -7.40
CA ARG A 219 -0.75 8.19 -7.51
C ARG A 219 -1.06 8.87 -8.84
N LEU A 220 -1.34 10.17 -8.82
CA LEU A 220 -1.56 10.98 -10.02
C LEU A 220 -0.80 12.29 -9.93
N GLY A 221 0.11 12.54 -10.88
CA GLY A 221 0.99 13.71 -10.86
C GLY A 221 1.81 13.82 -9.56
N GLY A 222 2.15 12.67 -8.95
CA GLY A 222 2.85 12.61 -7.67
C GLY A 222 1.99 12.95 -6.44
N ARG A 223 0.67 13.12 -6.60
CA ARG A 223 -0.30 13.25 -5.51
C ARG A 223 -0.92 11.90 -5.18
N ARG A 224 -1.31 11.69 -3.92
CA ARG A 224 -1.97 10.44 -3.49
C ARG A 224 -3.44 10.45 -3.89
N ILE A 225 -3.95 9.31 -4.35
CA ILE A 225 -5.38 9.04 -4.57
C ILE A 225 -5.84 8.05 -3.51
N HIS A 226 -7.02 8.26 -2.92
CA HIS A 226 -7.54 7.32 -1.93
C HIS A 226 -7.83 5.99 -2.62
N ALA A 227 -7.37 4.92 -1.98
CA ALA A 227 -7.52 3.60 -2.51
C ALA A 227 -7.41 2.53 -1.45
N GLU A 228 -8.07 1.41 -1.72
CA GLU A 228 -7.99 0.21 -0.90
C GLU A 228 -8.12 -1.06 -1.75
N THR A 229 -7.72 -2.19 -1.16
CA THR A 229 -7.88 -3.52 -1.75
C THR A 229 -9.27 -4.09 -1.42
N ILE A 230 -9.74 -5.08 -2.20
CA ILE A 230 -10.94 -5.89 -1.86
C ILE A 230 -10.92 -6.32 -0.40
N ARG A 231 -9.77 -6.85 0.03
CA ARG A 231 -9.58 -7.42 1.34
C ARG A 231 -9.83 -6.39 2.45
N GLN A 232 -9.32 -5.18 2.26
CA GLN A 232 -9.58 -4.05 3.15
C GLN A 232 -11.05 -3.63 3.11
N ALA A 233 -11.64 -3.53 1.92
CA ALA A 233 -13.04 -3.14 1.73
C ALA A 233 -14.01 -4.12 2.41
N LEU A 234 -13.67 -5.40 2.41
CA LEU A 234 -14.43 -6.46 3.09
C LEU A 234 -14.07 -6.60 4.58
N GLY A 235 -13.02 -5.94 5.07
CA GLY A 235 -12.57 -6.06 6.46
C GLY A 235 -11.92 -7.40 6.81
N VAL A 236 -11.44 -8.15 5.80
CA VAL A 236 -10.86 -9.48 5.95
C VAL A 236 -9.38 -9.37 6.32
N ARG A 237 -8.86 -10.24 7.19
CA ARG A 237 -7.45 -10.19 7.63
C ARG A 237 -6.49 -10.66 6.52
N ALA A 238 -5.20 -10.32 6.61
CA ALA A 238 -4.24 -10.59 5.53
C ALA A 238 -4.08 -12.08 5.16
N GLY A 239 -4.29 -12.99 6.12
CA GLY A 239 -4.11 -14.45 5.95
C GLY A 239 -5.40 -15.24 5.74
N GLU A 240 -6.57 -14.61 5.75
CA GLU A 240 -7.86 -15.28 5.54
C GLU A 240 -8.18 -15.37 4.04
N ASP A 241 -9.02 -16.31 3.63
CA ASP A 241 -9.51 -16.34 2.25
C ASP A 241 -10.57 -15.27 2.03
N ILE A 242 -10.65 -14.77 0.79
CA ILE A 242 -11.70 -13.84 0.39
C ILE A 242 -12.88 -14.66 -0.10
N ASP A 243 -14.03 -14.52 0.55
CA ASP A 243 -15.27 -15.12 0.08
C ASP A 243 -15.74 -14.48 -1.24
N PRO A 244 -15.90 -15.26 -2.32
CA PRO A 244 -16.44 -14.75 -3.57
C PRO A 244 -17.81 -14.09 -3.44
N GLY A 245 -18.68 -14.60 -2.55
CA GLY A 245 -19.99 -14.03 -2.29
C GLY A 245 -19.90 -12.59 -1.77
N GLY A 246 -19.06 -12.37 -0.76
CA GLY A 246 -18.78 -11.04 -0.21
C GLY A 246 -18.27 -10.04 -1.25
N VAL A 247 -17.45 -10.48 -2.21
CA VAL A 247 -16.99 -9.62 -3.31
C VAL A 247 -18.14 -9.24 -4.23
N ARG A 248 -19.00 -10.19 -4.61
CA ARG A 248 -20.20 -9.91 -5.42
C ARG A 248 -21.12 -8.91 -4.73
N ASP A 249 -21.38 -9.09 -3.44
CA ASP A 249 -22.19 -8.19 -2.64
C ASP A 249 -21.60 -6.78 -2.57
N LEU A 250 -20.28 -6.68 -2.39
CA LEU A 250 -19.57 -5.40 -2.42
C LEU A 250 -19.80 -4.67 -3.75
N LEU A 251 -19.74 -5.38 -4.87
CA LEU A 251 -19.96 -4.76 -6.19
C LEU A 251 -21.38 -4.31 -6.42
N LEU A 252 -22.35 -5.10 -5.98
CA LEU A 252 -23.77 -4.73 -6.05
C LEU A 252 -24.02 -3.46 -5.23
N ARG A 253 -23.48 -3.39 -4.01
CA ARG A 253 -23.58 -2.19 -3.15
C ARG A 253 -22.95 -0.95 -3.78
N LEU A 254 -21.89 -1.12 -4.56
CA LEU A 254 -21.21 -0.04 -5.27
C LEU A 254 -21.82 0.29 -6.63
N GLY A 255 -22.86 -0.44 -7.07
CA GLY A 255 -23.51 -0.24 -8.38
C GLY A 255 -22.64 -0.64 -9.57
N LEU A 256 -21.67 -1.54 -9.36
CA LEU A 256 -20.66 -1.91 -10.37
C LEU A 256 -20.99 -3.21 -11.12
N ALA A 257 -22.06 -3.90 -10.72
CA ALA A 257 -22.43 -5.23 -11.22
C ALA A 257 -23.30 -5.21 -12.50
N GLY A 258 -23.27 -4.13 -13.30
CA GLY A 258 -24.04 -4.00 -14.54
C GLY A 258 -23.65 -4.95 -15.68
N SER A 259 -22.61 -5.77 -15.50
CA SER A 259 -22.22 -6.85 -16.43
C SER A 259 -21.81 -8.09 -15.64
N ALA A 260 -22.33 -9.26 -16.02
CA ALA A 260 -22.22 -10.56 -15.34
C ALA A 260 -20.88 -10.80 -14.62
N VAL A 261 -20.92 -10.81 -13.28
CA VAL A 261 -19.77 -11.14 -12.42
C VAL A 261 -19.91 -12.59 -11.95
N ASP A 262 -19.79 -13.53 -12.88
CA ASP A 262 -19.87 -14.97 -12.56
C ASP A 262 -18.49 -15.60 -12.26
N ASP A 263 -17.39 -14.84 -12.36
CA ASP A 263 -16.03 -15.35 -12.13
C ASP A 263 -15.20 -14.41 -11.24
N VAL A 264 -15.58 -14.37 -9.96
CA VAL A 264 -14.99 -13.53 -8.92
C VAL A 264 -13.52 -13.88 -8.64
N GLY A 265 -13.10 -15.12 -8.89
CA GLY A 265 -11.70 -15.58 -8.70
C GLY A 265 -10.71 -14.86 -9.62
N ARG A 266 -11.21 -14.29 -10.72
CA ARG A 266 -10.42 -13.55 -11.69
C ARG A 266 -10.39 -12.05 -11.41
N ILE A 267 -10.90 -11.47 -10.33
CA ILE A 267 -10.95 -10.00 -10.25
C ILE A 267 -9.99 -9.45 -9.17
N ALA A 268 -9.03 -8.63 -9.60
CA ALA A 268 -8.41 -7.66 -8.70
C ALA A 268 -9.26 -6.38 -8.71
N PHE A 269 -9.98 -6.10 -7.62
CA PHE A 269 -10.58 -4.79 -7.42
C PHE A 269 -9.54 -3.82 -6.91
N LEU A 270 -9.46 -2.69 -7.60
CA LEU A 270 -8.83 -1.49 -7.11
C LEU A 270 -9.93 -0.45 -7.01
N LEU A 271 -10.31 -0.09 -5.78
CA LEU A 271 -11.08 1.13 -5.55
C LEU A 271 -10.07 2.26 -5.59
N ALA A 272 -10.09 3.09 -6.64
CA ALA A 272 -9.26 4.28 -6.75
C ALA A 272 -10.18 5.49 -7.02
N GLY A 273 -10.71 6.10 -5.95
CA GLY A 273 -11.76 7.11 -6.07
C GLY A 273 -13.01 6.56 -6.79
N ASP A 274 -13.50 7.28 -7.79
CA ASP A 274 -14.77 7.01 -8.52
C ASP A 274 -14.62 5.96 -9.64
N ARG A 275 -13.42 5.38 -9.80
CA ARG A 275 -13.12 4.44 -10.89
C ARG A 275 -12.79 3.08 -10.31
N VAL A 276 -13.59 2.10 -10.71
CA VAL A 276 -13.29 0.70 -10.49
C VAL A 276 -12.62 0.14 -11.72
N VAL A 277 -11.42 -0.37 -11.51
CA VAL A 277 -10.68 -1.08 -12.52
C VAL A 277 -10.78 -2.57 -12.20
N VAL A 278 -11.50 -3.29 -13.07
CA VAL A 278 -11.60 -4.74 -13.07
C VAL A 278 -10.45 -5.27 -13.90
N ALA A 279 -9.53 -6.02 -13.30
CA ALA A 279 -8.48 -6.72 -14.04
C ALA A 279 -8.53 -8.23 -13.77
N PRO A 280 -8.44 -9.07 -14.83
CA PRO A 280 -8.41 -10.51 -14.72
C PRO A 280 -7.13 -10.98 -14.00
N ARG A 281 -7.28 -11.73 -12.91
CA ARG A 281 -6.30 -12.71 -12.44
C ARG A 281 -6.37 -13.88 -13.42
N ARG A 282 -5.20 -14.33 -13.89
CA ARG A 282 -5.09 -15.65 -14.51
C ARG A 282 -5.43 -16.71 -13.48
#